data_AF-A0A0N0A372-F1
#
_entry.id   AF-A0A0N0A372-F1
#
_cell.length_a   1.000
_cell.length_b   1.000
_cell.length_c   1.000
_cell.angle_alpha   90.00
_cell.angle_beta   90.00
_cell.angle_gamma   90.00
#
_symmetry.space_group_name_H-M   'P 1'
#
loop_
_entity.id
_entity.type
_entity.pdbx_description
1 polymer ?
#
loop_
_entity_poly.entity_id
_entity_poly.type
_entity_poly.pdbx_seq_one_letter_code
_entity_poly.pdbx_strand_id
1 'polypeptide(L)'
;RAFEVTEHSRVLQFASPSFDAAAWEVCMALLAGARLVMAPADQLLPGEPLAAVLARHRVTHATLPPAALPVMPEDGLPEGMTLVVAGEACPPALVDTWSAGRRMINAYGPTETTVCATMSRPLSGAVTPPIG
;
A
#
# COMPACT_ATOMS: atom_id res chain seq x y z
N ARG A 1 -9.59 -2.74 13.29
CA ARG A 1 -8.54 -3.69 12.83
C ARG A 1 -7.34 -2.88 12.34
N ALA A 2 -6.11 -3.42 12.29
CA ALA A 2 -4.86 -2.66 12.16
C ALA A 2 -4.79 -1.64 10.99
N PHE A 3 -5.42 -1.97 9.85
CA PHE A 3 -5.47 -1.12 8.65
C PHE A 3 -6.76 -0.32 8.47
N GLU A 4 -7.71 -0.41 9.41
CA GLU A 4 -8.99 0.33 9.37
C GLU A 4 -9.86 0.08 8.12
N VAL A 5 -9.70 -1.08 7.49
CA VAL A 5 -10.52 -1.52 6.35
C VAL A 5 -11.97 -1.77 6.79
N THR A 6 -12.90 -1.26 5.98
CA THR A 6 -14.36 -1.40 6.13
C THR A 6 -14.99 -1.87 4.82
N GLU A 7 -16.29 -2.17 4.82
CA GLU A 7 -17.06 -2.49 3.62
C GLU A 7 -17.10 -1.36 2.57
N HIS A 8 -16.83 -0.12 3.00
CA HIS A 8 -16.73 1.03 2.11
C HIS A 8 -15.33 1.23 1.53
N SER A 9 -14.35 0.46 1.99
CA SER A 9 -12.98 0.52 1.48
C SER A 9 -12.86 -0.03 0.06
N ARG A 10 -11.87 0.50 -0.65
CA ARG A 10 -11.45 0.10 -1.99
C ARG A 10 -9.96 -0.21 -1.92
N VAL A 11 -9.61 -1.48 -2.01
CA VAL A 11 -8.23 -1.99 -1.91
C VAL A 11 -7.71 -2.25 -3.31
N LEU A 12 -6.54 -1.72 -3.64
CA LEU A 12 -5.88 -2.01 -4.91
C LEU A 12 -5.28 -3.43 -4.87
N GLN A 13 -5.51 -4.18 -5.94
CA GLN A 13 -4.74 -5.38 -6.27
C GLN A 13 -3.59 -4.95 -7.18
N PHE A 14 -2.37 -4.88 -6.63
CA PHE A 14 -1.18 -4.38 -7.31
C PHE A 14 -0.17 -5.50 -7.55
N ALA A 15 0.10 -6.30 -6.53
CA ALA A 15 1.13 -7.33 -6.59
C ALA A 15 0.83 -8.35 -7.70
N SER A 16 1.89 -8.87 -8.33
CA SER A 16 1.72 -10.02 -9.22
C SER A 16 1.08 -11.19 -8.45
N PRO A 17 0.16 -11.97 -9.04
CA PRO A 17 -0.41 -13.15 -8.40
C PRO A 17 0.62 -14.20 -7.95
N SER A 18 1.84 -14.14 -8.47
CA SER A 18 2.96 -15.00 -8.06
C SER A 18 3.69 -14.51 -6.80
N PHE A 19 3.39 -13.31 -6.32
CA PHE A 19 3.86 -12.78 -5.05
C PHE A 19 2.77 -12.89 -3.99
N ASP A 20 3.15 -13.28 -2.79
CA ASP A 20 2.26 -13.51 -1.66
C ASP A 20 1.52 -12.25 -1.18
N ALA A 21 2.09 -11.06 -1.43
CA ALA A 21 1.40 -9.77 -1.29
C ALA A 21 0.05 -9.71 -2.03
N ALA A 22 -0.12 -10.43 -3.15
CA ALA A 22 -1.40 -10.49 -3.84
C ALA A 22 -2.48 -11.20 -2.99
N ALA A 23 -2.11 -12.25 -2.25
CA ALA A 23 -3.02 -12.92 -1.33
C ALA A 23 -3.43 -11.97 -0.19
N TRP A 24 -2.49 -11.16 0.31
CA TRP A 24 -2.77 -10.12 1.30
C TRP A 24 -3.78 -9.08 0.79
N GLU A 25 -3.60 -8.53 -0.41
CA GLU A 25 -4.51 -7.56 -1.01
C GLU A 25 -5.93 -8.12 -1.18
N VAL A 26 -6.04 -9.36 -1.69
CA VAL A 26 -7.30 -10.07 -1.88
C VAL A 26 -8.00 -10.31 -0.53
N CYS A 27 -7.28 -10.85 0.45
CA CYS A 27 -7.84 -11.14 1.77
C CYS A 27 -8.24 -9.85 2.51
N MET A 28 -7.43 -8.79 2.44
CA MET A 28 -7.74 -7.49 3.02
C MET A 28 -9.08 -6.97 2.51
N ALA A 29 -9.32 -7.07 1.21
CA ALA A 29 -10.55 -6.61 0.60
C ALA A 29 -11.74 -7.51 0.94
N LEU A 30 -11.65 -8.78 0.53
CA LEU A 30 -12.81 -9.67 0.46
C LEU A 30 -13.28 -10.15 1.83
N LEU A 31 -12.36 -10.32 2.79
CA LEU A 31 -12.72 -10.74 4.15
C LEU A 31 -13.28 -9.59 5.01
N ALA A 32 -13.24 -8.36 4.50
CA ALA A 32 -13.82 -7.17 5.15
C ALA A 32 -15.09 -6.68 4.45
N GLY A 33 -15.56 -7.35 3.39
CA GLY A 33 -16.68 -6.88 2.57
C GLY A 33 -16.35 -5.66 1.71
N ALA A 34 -15.06 -5.31 1.60
CA ALA A 34 -14.57 -4.19 0.81
C ALA A 34 -14.52 -4.54 -0.68
N ARG A 35 -14.27 -3.53 -1.52
CA ARG A 35 -14.06 -3.71 -2.96
C ARG A 35 -12.58 -3.96 -3.29
N LEU A 36 -12.30 -5.05 -4.01
CA LEU A 36 -11.01 -5.24 -4.68
C LEU A 36 -11.00 -4.50 -6.02
N VAL A 37 -10.01 -3.63 -6.22
CA VAL A 37 -9.80 -2.84 -7.45
C VAL A 37 -8.69 -3.49 -8.25
N MET A 38 -9.00 -3.94 -9.46
CA MET A 38 -8.03 -4.52 -10.39
C MET A 38 -7.86 -3.59 -11.60
N ALA A 39 -6.68 -3.61 -12.19
CA ALA A 39 -6.36 -2.91 -13.43
C ALA A 39 -5.44 -3.76 -14.31
N PRO A 40 -5.44 -3.54 -15.63
CA PRO A 40 -4.43 -4.11 -16.53
C PRO A 40 -3.00 -3.75 -16.09
N ALA A 41 -2.03 -4.64 -16.37
CA ALA A 41 -0.66 -4.50 -15.89
C ALA A 41 0.02 -3.18 -16.36
N ASP A 42 -0.27 -2.71 -17.57
CA ASP A 42 0.20 -1.44 -18.11
C ASP A 42 -0.31 -0.22 -17.32
N GLN A 43 -1.46 -0.35 -16.67
CA GLN A 43 -2.04 0.69 -15.81
C GLN A 43 -1.58 0.59 -14.36
N LEU A 44 -0.90 -0.49 -13.97
CA LEU A 44 -0.32 -0.66 -12.63
C LEU A 44 1.14 -0.23 -12.55
N LEU A 45 1.74 0.23 -13.66
CA LEU A 45 3.09 0.78 -13.66
C LEU A 45 3.18 2.01 -12.73
N PRO A 46 4.11 2.03 -11.75
CA PRO A 46 4.31 3.19 -10.90
C PRO A 46 4.57 4.47 -11.70
N GLY A 47 3.97 5.58 -11.25
CA GLY A 47 3.91 6.86 -11.97
C GLY A 47 2.49 7.26 -12.32
N GLU A 48 2.35 8.01 -13.41
CA GLU A 48 1.07 8.50 -13.93
C GLU A 48 0.01 7.41 -14.17
N PRO A 49 0.33 6.23 -14.74
CA PRO A 49 -0.67 5.19 -14.98
C PRO A 49 -1.31 4.71 -13.67
N LEU A 50 -0.48 4.40 -12.66
CA LEU A 50 -0.96 3.98 -11.36
C LEU A 50 -1.73 5.10 -10.64
N ALA A 51 -1.24 6.34 -10.66
CA ALA A 51 -1.93 7.48 -10.08
C ALA A 51 -3.34 7.66 -10.67
N ALA A 52 -3.47 7.52 -11.99
CA ALA A 52 -4.76 7.57 -12.68
C ALA A 52 -5.72 6.44 -12.24
N VAL A 53 -5.22 5.22 -12.02
CA VAL A 53 -6.01 4.11 -11.48
C VAL A 53 -6.49 4.42 -10.07
N LEU A 54 -5.58 4.88 -9.19
CA LEU A 54 -5.90 5.21 -7.80
C LEU A 54 -6.98 6.29 -7.72
N ALA A 55 -6.86 7.35 -8.51
CA ALA A 55 -7.83 8.44 -8.56
C ALA A 55 -9.18 8.00 -9.16
N ARG A 56 -9.16 7.39 -10.36
CA ARG A 56 -10.37 6.95 -11.07
C ARG A 56 -11.21 6.01 -10.23
N HIS A 57 -10.55 5.11 -9.51
CA HIS A 57 -11.20 4.13 -8.66
C HIS A 57 -11.28 4.57 -7.20
N ARG A 58 -10.94 5.80 -6.83
CA ARG A 58 -11.01 6.29 -5.44
C ARG A 58 -10.42 5.29 -4.44
N VAL A 59 -9.25 4.75 -4.77
CA VAL A 59 -8.58 3.72 -3.96
C VAL A 59 -8.29 4.31 -2.58
N THR A 60 -8.58 3.50 -1.55
CA THR A 60 -8.41 3.88 -0.13
C THR A 60 -7.25 3.14 0.54
N HIS A 61 -6.87 1.98 0.00
CA HIS A 61 -5.83 1.13 0.55
C HIS A 61 -4.96 0.58 -0.59
N ALA A 62 -3.65 0.71 -0.46
CA ALA A 62 -2.70 0.13 -1.41
C ALA A 62 -1.49 -0.42 -0.66
N THR A 63 -0.96 -1.54 -1.14
CA THR A 63 0.32 -2.11 -0.68
C THR A 63 1.33 -1.94 -1.80
N LEU A 64 2.41 -1.20 -1.58
CA LEU A 64 3.42 -0.89 -2.59
C LEU A 64 4.83 -1.12 -2.04
N PRO A 65 5.79 -1.59 -2.86
CA PRO A 65 7.19 -1.56 -2.46
C PRO A 65 7.67 -0.10 -2.34
N PRO A 66 8.55 0.23 -1.37
CA PRO A 66 9.18 1.54 -1.27
C PRO A 66 9.76 2.06 -2.60
N ALA A 67 10.37 1.20 -3.42
CA ALA A 67 10.92 1.57 -4.72
C ALA A 67 9.89 2.11 -5.74
N ALA A 68 8.58 1.88 -5.55
CA ALA A 68 7.54 2.45 -6.41
C ALA A 68 7.26 3.93 -6.11
N LEU A 69 7.54 4.40 -4.90
CA LEU A 69 7.15 5.74 -4.45
C LEU A 69 7.93 6.88 -5.14
N PRO A 70 9.26 6.80 -5.36
CA PRO A 70 10.02 7.90 -5.98
C PRO A 70 9.58 8.30 -7.39
N VAL A 71 8.88 7.41 -8.10
CA VAL A 71 8.41 7.65 -9.47
C VAL A 71 6.94 8.09 -9.53
N MET A 72 6.23 8.09 -8.40
CA MET A 72 4.88 8.61 -8.31
C MET A 72 4.91 10.16 -8.37
N PRO A 73 3.91 10.80 -9.01
CA PRO A 73 3.75 12.24 -8.90
C PRO A 73 3.40 12.63 -7.45
N GLU A 74 3.77 13.84 -7.02
CA GLU A 74 3.62 14.29 -5.61
C GLU A 74 2.19 14.16 -5.06
N ASP A 75 1.19 14.37 -5.91
CA ASP A 75 -0.24 14.24 -5.65
C ASP A 75 -0.84 12.90 -6.13
N GLY A 76 0.00 11.97 -6.59
CA GLY A 76 -0.41 10.70 -7.19
C GLY A 76 -1.04 9.70 -6.23
N LEU A 77 -0.84 9.89 -4.92
CA LEU A 77 -1.50 9.10 -3.88
C LEU A 77 -2.63 9.90 -3.22
N PRO A 78 -3.89 9.40 -3.27
CA PRO A 78 -5.03 10.05 -2.64
C PRO A 78 -4.80 10.42 -1.17
N GLU A 79 -5.25 11.62 -0.80
CA GLU A 79 -5.28 12.07 0.60
C GLU A 79 -6.18 11.15 1.44
N GLY A 80 -5.78 10.90 2.68
CA GLY A 80 -6.48 10.05 3.64
C GLY A 80 -6.37 8.55 3.37
N MET A 81 -5.64 8.12 2.34
CA MET A 81 -5.49 6.69 2.05
C MET A 81 -4.57 6.00 3.07
N THR A 82 -4.78 4.69 3.25
CA THR A 82 -3.82 3.81 3.92
C THR A 82 -2.80 3.31 2.90
N LEU A 83 -1.54 3.74 3.06
CA LEU A 83 -0.40 3.26 2.28
C LEU A 83 0.37 2.23 3.11
N VAL A 84 0.38 0.99 2.67
CA VAL A 84 1.23 -0.05 3.26
C VAL A 84 2.49 -0.16 2.41
N VAL A 85 3.66 0.04 3.02
CA VAL A 85 4.94 -0.27 2.40
C VAL A 85 5.45 -1.60 2.90
N ALA A 86 5.89 -2.47 1.98
CA ALA A 86 6.32 -3.83 2.30
C ALA A 86 7.32 -4.35 1.26
N GLY A 87 8.00 -5.46 1.58
CA GLY A 87 8.91 -6.17 0.68
C GLY A 87 10.34 -5.62 0.60
N GLU A 88 10.56 -4.37 1.01
CA GLU A 88 11.88 -3.73 1.03
C GLU A 88 12.02 -2.80 2.25
N ALA A 89 13.26 -2.44 2.59
CA ALA A 89 13.50 -1.41 3.59
C ALA A 89 13.03 -0.04 3.06
N CYS A 90 12.22 0.68 3.85
CA CYS A 90 11.72 2.00 3.49
C CYS A 90 12.63 3.11 4.06
N PRO A 91 13.25 3.96 3.22
CA PRO A 91 14.07 5.07 3.68
C PRO A 91 13.27 6.14 4.43
N PRO A 92 13.84 6.80 5.47
CA PRO A 92 13.16 7.85 6.23
C PRO A 92 12.62 9.02 5.38
N ALA A 93 13.33 9.38 4.31
CA ALA A 93 12.90 10.45 3.41
C ALA A 93 11.59 10.11 2.69
N LEU A 94 11.36 8.83 2.34
CA LEU A 94 10.08 8.43 1.75
C LEU A 94 8.95 8.46 2.78
N VAL A 95 9.25 8.16 4.04
CA VAL A 95 8.26 8.27 5.12
C VAL A 95 7.84 9.73 5.30
N ASP A 96 8.81 10.65 5.31
CA ASP A 96 8.55 12.08 5.46
C ASP A 96 7.58 12.59 4.37
N THR A 97 7.87 12.28 3.11
CA THR A 97 7.04 12.68 1.97
C THR A 97 5.67 11.98 1.95
N TRP A 98 5.64 10.66 2.11
CA TRP A 98 4.46 9.85 1.78
C TRP A 98 3.55 9.55 2.97
N SER A 99 3.99 9.82 4.20
CA SER A 99 3.11 9.81 5.37
C SER A 99 2.28 11.10 5.51
N ALA A 100 2.74 12.22 4.95
CA ALA A 100 2.01 13.48 5.02
C ALA A 100 0.65 13.35 4.31
N GLY A 101 -0.44 13.56 5.06
CA GLY A 101 -1.82 13.44 4.56
C GLY A 101 -2.31 12.01 4.34
N ARG A 102 -1.54 10.99 4.71
CA ARG A 102 -1.88 9.57 4.51
C ARG A 102 -1.61 8.77 5.78
N ARG A 103 -2.22 7.60 5.90
CA ARG A 103 -1.89 6.63 6.93
C ARG A 103 -0.84 5.66 6.40
N MET A 104 0.43 5.95 6.62
CA MET A 104 1.54 5.10 6.16
C MET A 104 1.90 4.04 7.20
N ILE A 105 1.98 2.77 6.80
CA ILE A 105 2.35 1.64 7.66
C ILE A 105 3.47 0.85 6.99
N ASN A 106 4.52 0.54 7.73
CA ASN A 106 5.53 -0.42 7.28
C ASN A 106 5.13 -1.82 7.72
N ALA A 107 5.11 -2.77 6.78
CA ALA A 107 4.81 -4.18 7.02
C ALA A 107 5.98 -5.05 6.60
N TYR A 108 6.29 -6.04 7.44
CA TYR A 108 7.38 -6.98 7.22
C TYR A 108 6.89 -8.41 7.44
N GLY A 109 7.31 -9.30 6.56
CA GLY A 109 7.13 -10.72 6.72
C GLY A 109 7.74 -11.47 5.53
N PRO A 110 8.45 -12.58 5.76
CA PRO A 110 8.77 -13.51 4.69
C PRO A 110 7.55 -14.36 4.30
N THR A 111 7.56 -14.89 3.08
CA THR A 111 6.51 -15.76 2.54
C THR A 111 6.16 -16.92 3.48
N GLU A 112 7.18 -17.52 4.11
CA GLU A 112 7.08 -18.64 5.04
C GLU A 112 6.23 -18.35 6.28
N THR A 113 5.99 -17.06 6.59
CA THR A 113 5.18 -16.61 7.74
C THR A 113 3.80 -16.10 7.36
N THR A 114 3.32 -16.43 6.15
CA THR A 114 2.02 -15.95 5.63
C THR A 114 1.99 -14.44 5.45
N VAL A 115 2.88 -13.94 4.58
CA VAL A 115 2.97 -12.56 4.10
C VAL A 115 3.46 -11.52 5.11
N CYS A 116 2.82 -11.40 6.27
CA CYS A 116 3.09 -10.32 7.23
C CYS A 116 3.22 -10.87 8.65
N ALA A 117 4.44 -10.81 9.20
CA ALA A 117 4.75 -11.19 10.57
C ALA A 117 4.57 -10.02 11.55
N THR A 118 4.92 -8.81 11.10
CA THR A 118 5.01 -7.60 11.95
C THR A 118 4.64 -6.35 11.14
N MET A 119 4.16 -5.34 11.86
CA MET A 119 3.82 -4.05 11.25
C MET A 119 4.03 -2.90 12.24
N SER A 120 4.38 -1.74 11.72
CA SER A 120 4.51 -0.52 12.52
C SER A 120 3.16 0.06 12.91
N ARG A 121 3.15 0.95 13.90
CA ARG A 121 2.09 1.96 14.03
C ARG A 121 2.15 2.91 12.82
N PRO A 122 1.11 3.74 12.57
CA PRO A 122 1.18 4.76 11.54
C PRO A 122 2.43 5.63 11.70
N LEU A 123 3.18 5.76 10.61
CA LEU A 123 4.43 6.52 10.55
C LEU A 123 4.13 8.00 10.30
N SER A 124 5.04 8.86 10.73
CA SER A 124 4.97 10.30 10.49
C SER A 124 6.37 10.92 10.53
N GLY A 125 6.68 11.77 9.55
CA GLY A 125 7.95 12.49 9.44
C GLY A 125 9.14 11.62 9.03
N ALA A 126 10.33 12.19 9.06
CA ALA A 126 11.59 11.52 8.71
C ALA A 126 12.05 10.52 9.80
N VAL A 127 11.40 9.35 9.85
CA VAL A 127 11.73 8.27 10.80
C VAL A 127 12.17 7.00 10.07
N THR A 128 13.11 6.26 10.65
CA THR A 128 13.44 4.90 10.17
C THR A 128 12.32 3.95 10.57
N PRO A 129 11.60 3.32 9.61
CA PRO A 129 10.51 2.43 9.94
C PRO A 129 11.01 1.18 10.68
N PRO A 130 10.38 0.78 11.80
CA PRO A 130 10.69 -0.48 12.43
C PRO A 130 10.16 -1.65 11.56
N ILE A 131 10.82 -2.80 11.64
CA ILE A 131 10.32 -4.05 11.06
C ILE A 131 9.46 -4.84 12.05
N GLY A 132 9.05 -4.26 13.17
CA GLY A 132 8.46 -4.96 14.32
C GLY A 132 9.14 -4.54 15.61
#